data_AF-A0A226DEL8-F1
#
_entry.id   AF-A0A226DEL8-F1
#
_cell.length_a   1.000
_cell.length_b   1.000
_cell.length_c   1.000
_cell.angle_alpha   90.00
_cell.angle_beta   90.00
_cell.angle_gamma   90.00
#
_symmetry.space_group_name_H-M   'P 1'
#
loop_
_entity.id
_entity.type
_entity.pdbx_description
1 polymer ?
#
loop_
_entity_poly.entity_id
_entity_poly.type
_entity_poly.pdbx_seq_one_letter_code
_entity_poly.pdbx_strand_id
1 'polypeptide(L)'
;MDQILKIPNFAEIKKTKTKLEQRHRIGDFEVIAWTFIEIANMSKSKGIGLSGLSWSSAKKHPAILPIYALMAAGALLAGGYIFRLATRSPDVTWNRKTNPEPWNEYTNKQYKFVASGRDYTEGSPAPKYK
;
A
#
# COMPACT_ATOMS: atom_id res chain seq x y z
N MET A 1 -26.57 -3.13 -26.88
CA MET A 1 -26.33 -2.21 -28.00
C MET A 1 -27.54 -1.28 -28.07
N ASP A 2 -27.50 -0.15 -27.35
CA ASP A 2 -28.48 0.96 -27.48
C ASP A 2 -28.08 2.17 -26.61
N GLN A 3 -26.84 2.65 -26.76
CA GLN A 3 -26.54 4.05 -26.44
C GLN A 3 -26.31 4.80 -27.74
N ILE A 4 -27.39 4.95 -28.49
CA ILE A 4 -27.47 5.90 -29.60
C ILE A 4 -27.21 7.29 -29.00
N LEU A 5 -26.09 7.90 -29.40
CA LEU A 5 -25.75 9.29 -29.14
C LEU A 5 -26.96 10.17 -29.49
N LYS A 6 -27.72 10.60 -28.47
CA LYS A 6 -28.79 11.60 -28.64
C LYS A 6 -28.11 12.91 -29.04
N ILE A 7 -28.15 13.23 -30.32
CA ILE A 7 -27.62 14.49 -30.86
C ILE A 7 -28.45 15.62 -30.25
N PRO A 8 -27.83 16.59 -29.56
CA PRO A 8 -28.56 17.69 -28.94
C PRO A 8 -29.25 18.55 -29.99
N ASN A 9 -30.43 19.07 -29.64
CA ASN A 9 -31.21 19.93 -30.54
C ASN A 9 -30.43 21.24 -30.83
N PHE A 10 -30.53 21.75 -32.05
CA PHE A 10 -29.87 22.98 -32.49
C PHE A 10 -30.14 24.19 -31.58
N ALA A 11 -31.32 24.27 -30.97
CA ALA A 11 -31.66 25.29 -29.98
C ALA A 11 -30.76 25.22 -28.73
N GLU A 12 -30.47 24.01 -28.25
CA GLU A 12 -29.56 23.79 -27.12
C GLU A 12 -28.12 24.09 -27.51
N ILE A 13 -27.71 23.70 -28.72
CA ILE A 13 -26.37 24.00 -29.24
C ILE A 13 -26.12 25.50 -29.28
N LYS A 14 -27.09 26.31 -29.72
CA LYS A 14 -26.97 27.77 -29.71
C LYS A 14 -26.82 28.32 -28.30
N LYS A 15 -27.59 27.82 -27.33
CA LYS A 15 -27.54 28.26 -25.93
C LYS A 15 -26.21 27.92 -25.26
N THR A 16 -25.65 26.76 -25.57
CA THR A 16 -24.35 26.34 -25.04
C THR A 16 -23.22 27.13 -25.68
N LYS A 17 -23.28 27.37 -27.00
CA LYS A 17 -22.30 28.20 -27.70
C LYS A 17 -22.30 29.64 -27.18
N THR A 18 -23.46 30.26 -27.00
CA THR A 18 -23.53 31.62 -26.44
C THR A 18 -23.01 31.67 -25.01
N LYS A 19 -23.34 30.69 -24.15
CA LYS A 19 -22.80 30.62 -22.79
C LYS A 19 -21.28 30.45 -22.74
N LEU A 20 -20.70 29.70 -23.68
CA LEU A 20 -19.25 29.52 -23.81
C LEU A 20 -18.54 30.77 -24.35
N GLU A 21 -19.11 31.41 -25.38
CA GLU A 21 -18.65 32.72 -25.89
C GLU A 21 -18.67 33.79 -24.79
N GLN A 22 -19.75 33.85 -24.01
CA GLN A 22 -19.87 34.77 -22.88
C GLN A 22 -18.84 34.49 -21.78
N ARG A 23 -18.40 33.24 -21.60
CA ARG A 23 -17.33 32.88 -20.66
C ARG A 23 -15.93 33.24 -21.17
N HIS A 24 -15.71 33.24 -22.48
CA HIS A 24 -14.42 33.60 -23.08
C HIS A 24 -14.18 35.12 -23.12
N ARG A 25 -15.24 35.94 -23.05
CA ARG A 25 -15.14 37.42 -22.99
C ARG A 25 -14.96 38.00 -21.58
N ILE A 26 -14.82 37.17 -20.55
CA ILE A 26 -14.59 37.61 -19.17
C ILE A 26 -13.07 37.46 -18.94
N GLY A 27 -12.41 38.54 -18.52
CA GLY A 27 -10.94 38.61 -18.46
C GLY A 27 -10.31 37.47 -17.63
N ASP A 28 -9.10 37.09 -18.02
CA ASP A 28 -8.39 35.86 -17.59
C ASP A 28 -8.37 35.63 -16.06
N PHE A 29 -8.38 36.69 -15.25
CA PHE A 29 -8.42 36.60 -13.78
C PHE A 29 -9.73 36.01 -13.22
N GLU A 30 -10.87 36.30 -13.86
CA GLU A 30 -12.18 35.76 -13.45
C GLU A 30 -12.36 34.32 -13.92
N VAL A 31 -11.76 33.93 -15.06
CA VAL A 31 -11.74 32.53 -15.51
C VAL A 31 -10.94 31.67 -14.52
N ILE A 32 -9.82 32.20 -14.02
CA ILE A 32 -9.04 31.58 -12.95
C ILE A 32 -9.89 31.48 -11.67
N ALA A 33 -10.56 32.55 -11.25
CA ALA A 33 -11.43 32.52 -10.07
C ALA A 33 -12.58 31.50 -10.19
N TRP A 34 -13.24 31.44 -11.34
CA TRP A 34 -14.35 30.51 -11.60
C TRP A 34 -13.88 29.05 -11.69
N THR A 35 -12.70 28.80 -12.28
CA THR A 35 -12.11 27.45 -12.31
C THR A 35 -11.69 26.99 -10.91
N PHE A 36 -11.13 27.88 -10.08
CA PHE A 36 -10.84 27.57 -8.68
C PHE A 36 -12.12 27.28 -7.86
N ILE A 37 -13.20 28.03 -8.08
CA ILE A 37 -14.49 27.78 -7.41
C ILE A 37 -15.11 26.44 -7.85
N GLU A 38 -15.03 26.09 -9.13
CA GLU A 38 -15.51 24.80 -9.64
C GLU A 38 -14.69 23.64 -9.07
N ILE A 39 -13.36 23.78 -9.00
CA ILE A 39 -12.46 22.79 -8.39
C ILE A 39 -12.72 22.65 -6.88
N ALA A 40 -12.96 23.77 -6.18
CA ALA A 40 -13.33 23.75 -4.76
C ALA A 40 -14.69 23.06 -4.55
N ASN A 41 -15.65 23.25 -5.44
CA ASN A 41 -16.93 22.53 -5.43
C ASN A 41 -16.78 21.05 -5.82
N MET A 42 -15.84 20.70 -6.70
CA MET A 42 -15.49 19.31 -7.03
C MET A 42 -14.83 18.56 -5.88
N SER A 43 -14.10 19.24 -5.00
CA SER A 43 -13.57 18.64 -3.75
C SER A 43 -14.68 18.12 -2.82
N LYS A 44 -15.91 18.65 -2.98
CA LYS A 44 -17.11 18.19 -2.26
C LYS A 44 -17.82 17.01 -2.93
N SER A 45 -17.29 16.48 -4.03
CA SER A 45 -17.71 15.20 -4.60
C SER A 45 -17.25 14.09 -3.67
N LYS A 46 -18.20 13.26 -3.22
CA LYS A 46 -17.96 12.12 -2.33
C LYS A 46 -16.72 11.35 -2.77
N GLY A 47 -15.80 11.21 -1.84
CA GLY A 47 -14.48 10.62 -2.06
C GLY A 47 -14.56 9.28 -2.76
N ILE A 48 -13.44 8.92 -3.39
CA ILE A 48 -13.16 7.64 -4.02
C ILE A 48 -13.12 6.57 -2.91
N GLY A 49 -14.27 6.32 -2.29
CA GLY A 49 -14.43 5.42 -1.17
C GLY A 49 -14.39 4.01 -1.69
N LEU A 50 -13.19 3.42 -1.74
CA LEU A 50 -12.98 2.04 -2.13
C LEU A 50 -13.91 1.17 -1.30
N SER A 51 -15.00 0.71 -1.91
CA SER A 51 -16.16 0.15 -1.22
C SER A 51 -15.90 -1.24 -0.63
N GLY A 52 -14.63 -1.68 -0.58
CA GLY A 52 -14.18 -2.93 0.03
C GLY A 52 -13.41 -2.76 1.33
N LEU A 53 -12.90 -1.57 1.66
CA LEU A 53 -11.98 -1.39 2.82
C LEU A 53 -12.69 -1.25 4.17
N SER A 54 -14.00 -1.00 4.18
CA SER A 54 -14.78 -0.94 5.42
C SER A 54 -15.24 -2.33 5.85
N TRP A 55 -15.11 -2.63 7.15
CA TRP A 55 -15.56 -3.89 7.76
C TRP A 55 -17.05 -4.17 7.50
N SER A 56 -17.87 -3.12 7.42
CA SER A 56 -19.30 -3.22 7.10
C SER A 56 -19.57 -3.55 5.63
N SER A 57 -18.62 -3.30 4.74
CA SER A 57 -18.73 -3.60 3.31
C SER A 57 -18.18 -4.99 2.97
N ALA A 58 -17.09 -5.40 3.64
CA ALA A 58 -16.54 -6.75 3.52
C ALA A 58 -17.55 -7.83 3.94
N LYS A 59 -18.40 -7.57 4.95
CA LYS A 59 -19.46 -8.49 5.37
C LYS A 59 -20.64 -8.61 4.39
N LYS A 60 -20.88 -7.58 3.57
CA LYS A 60 -21.97 -7.58 2.57
C LYS A 60 -21.66 -8.47 1.37
N HIS A 61 -20.37 -8.68 1.09
CA HIS A 61 -19.90 -9.48 -0.04
C HIS A 61 -19.02 -10.63 0.47
N PRO A 62 -19.60 -11.81 0.77
CA PRO A 62 -18.86 -12.92 1.39
C PRO A 62 -17.72 -13.45 0.51
N ALA A 63 -17.76 -13.19 -0.81
CA ALA A 63 -16.69 -13.56 -1.75
C ALA A 63 -15.36 -12.83 -1.51
N ILE A 64 -15.34 -11.72 -0.75
CA ILE A 64 -14.12 -10.93 -0.51
C ILE A 64 -13.32 -11.46 0.71
N LEU A 65 -14.00 -12.13 1.64
CA LEU A 65 -13.37 -12.72 2.83
C LEU A 65 -12.20 -13.69 2.53
N PRO A 66 -12.29 -14.64 1.57
CA PRO A 66 -11.17 -15.54 1.28
C PRO A 66 -9.92 -14.81 0.77
N ILE A 67 -10.10 -13.75 -0.01
CA ILE A 67 -9.00 -12.91 -0.50
C ILE A 67 -8.31 -12.17 0.66
N TYR A 68 -9.08 -11.65 1.62
CA TYR A 68 -8.50 -11.03 2.81
C TYR A 68 -7.78 -12.03 3.70
N ALA A 69 -8.30 -13.25 3.83
CA ALA A 69 -7.61 -14.31 4.58
C ALA A 69 -6.26 -14.65 3.96
N LEU A 70 -6.19 -14.81 2.63
CA LEU A 70 -4.92 -15.05 1.92
C LEU A 70 -3.95 -13.87 2.04
N MET A 71 -4.44 -12.63 1.92
CA MET A 71 -3.62 -11.43 2.07
C MET A 71 -3.06 -11.33 3.50
N ALA A 72 -3.90 -11.53 4.52
CA ALA A 72 -3.50 -11.51 5.91
C ALA A 72 -2.51 -12.64 6.22
N ALA A 73 -2.75 -13.85 5.72
CA ALA A 73 -1.83 -14.97 5.84
C ALA A 73 -0.48 -14.67 5.19
N GLY A 74 -0.47 -14.10 3.97
CA GLY A 74 0.75 -13.69 3.28
C GLY A 74 1.53 -12.62 4.06
N ALA A 75 0.84 -11.60 4.58
CA ALA A 75 1.44 -10.55 5.39
C ALA A 75 2.01 -11.10 6.72
N LEU A 76 1.29 -12.00 7.39
CA LEU A 76 1.75 -12.65 8.61
C LEU A 76 2.96 -13.56 8.37
N LEU A 77 2.98 -14.32 7.27
CA LEU A 77 4.12 -15.16 6.91
C LEU A 77 5.35 -14.32 6.56
N ALA A 78 5.18 -13.25 5.78
CA ALA A 78 6.26 -12.33 5.45
C ALA A 78 6.80 -11.63 6.70
N GLY A 79 5.91 -11.07 7.52
CA GLY A 79 6.27 -10.42 8.78
C GLY A 79 6.92 -11.39 9.77
N GLY A 80 6.41 -12.61 9.88
CA GLY A 80 6.97 -13.66 10.72
C GLY A 80 8.36 -14.10 10.28
N TYR A 81 8.59 -14.21 8.96
CA TYR A 81 9.92 -14.53 8.43
C TYR A 81 10.92 -13.41 8.68
N ILE A 82 10.51 -12.16 8.47
CA ILE A 82 11.34 -10.98 8.77
C ILE A 82 11.65 -10.92 10.28
N PHE A 83 10.66 -11.13 11.15
CA PHE A 83 10.85 -11.15 12.60
C PHE A 83 11.83 -12.24 13.03
N ARG A 84 11.74 -13.43 12.43
CA ARG A 84 12.68 -14.53 12.65
C ARG A 84 14.09 -14.20 12.18
N LEU A 85 14.24 -13.55 11.02
CA LEU A 85 15.55 -13.09 10.53
C LEU A 85 16.13 -12.02 11.45
N ALA A 86 15.31 -11.05 11.86
CA ALA A 86 15.70 -9.96 12.75
C ALA A 86 16.25 -10.46 14.10
N THR A 87 15.72 -11.55 14.64
CA THR A 87 16.07 -12.05 15.98
C THR A 87 17.11 -13.16 15.99
N ARG A 88 17.25 -13.93 14.91
CA ARG A 88 18.13 -15.12 14.86
C ARG A 88 19.21 -15.05 13.78
N SER A 89 19.30 -13.96 13.02
CA SER A 89 20.40 -13.79 12.04
C SER A 89 21.66 -13.27 12.75
N PRO A 90 22.84 -13.86 12.48
CA PRO A 90 24.11 -13.37 13.04
C PRO A 90 24.49 -11.97 12.51
N ASP A 91 23.91 -11.55 11.38
CA ASP A 91 24.16 -10.23 10.77
C ASP A 91 23.42 -9.08 11.47
N VAL A 92 22.46 -9.40 12.34
CA VAL A 92 21.62 -8.41 13.01
C VAL A 92 21.88 -8.46 14.51
N THR A 93 22.54 -7.42 15.04
CA THR A 93 22.69 -7.26 16.49
C THR A 93 21.84 -6.10 16.99
N TRP A 94 20.96 -6.38 17.96
CA TRP A 94 20.16 -5.38 18.66
C TRP A 94 20.93 -4.73 19.81
N ASN A 95 21.92 -5.43 20.34
CA ASN A 95 22.72 -4.98 21.46
C ASN A 95 24.14 -4.61 21.00
N ARG A 96 24.35 -3.32 20.80
CA ARG A 96 25.65 -2.76 20.33
C ARG A 96 26.58 -2.33 21.46
N LYS A 97 26.10 -2.24 22.70
CA LYS A 97 26.84 -1.60 23.81
C LYS A 97 27.34 -2.58 24.86
N THR A 98 26.56 -3.60 25.21
CA THR A 98 26.96 -4.58 26.25
C THR A 98 27.45 -5.90 25.68
N ASN A 99 27.43 -6.07 24.36
CA ASN A 99 28.04 -7.20 23.66
C ASN A 99 28.91 -6.70 22.49
N PRO A 100 30.19 -6.35 22.74
CA PRO A 100 31.09 -5.87 21.70
C PRO A 100 31.42 -6.94 20.65
N GLU A 101 31.20 -8.23 20.96
CA GLU A 101 31.51 -9.37 20.09
C GLU A 101 30.28 -10.30 19.87
N PRO A 102 29.26 -9.83 19.13
CA PRO A 102 28.00 -10.56 18.96
C PRO A 102 28.15 -11.91 18.26
N TRP A 103 29.21 -12.09 17.45
CA TRP A 103 29.50 -13.35 16.75
C TRP A 103 29.80 -14.51 17.69
N ASN A 104 30.36 -14.27 18.89
CA ASN A 104 30.69 -15.33 19.84
C ASN A 104 29.43 -16.09 20.31
N GLU A 105 28.27 -15.43 20.37
CA GLU A 105 26.99 -16.04 20.78
C GLU A 105 26.50 -17.13 19.80
N TYR A 106 26.86 -17.02 18.52
CA TYR A 106 26.38 -17.90 17.47
C TYR A 106 27.29 -19.11 17.20
N THR A 107 28.42 -19.23 17.91
CA THR A 107 29.42 -20.32 17.72
C THR A 107 28.83 -21.73 17.84
N ASN A 108 27.89 -21.93 18.76
CA ASN A 108 27.26 -23.22 19.06
C ASN A 108 25.77 -23.26 18.65
N LYS A 109 25.28 -22.23 17.95
CA LYS A 109 23.85 -22.11 17.61
C LYS A 109 23.64 -22.40 16.13
N GLN A 110 22.68 -23.25 15.82
CA GLN A 110 22.27 -23.47 14.44
C GLN A 110 21.34 -22.35 13.96
N TYR A 111 21.77 -21.59 12.94
CA TYR A 111 20.95 -20.52 12.36
C TYR A 111 19.87 -21.04 11.38
N LYS A 112 20.10 -22.21 10.77
CA LYS A 112 19.22 -22.81 9.77
C LYS A 112 17.93 -23.34 10.41
N PHE A 113 16.80 -22.99 9.80
CA PHE A 113 15.45 -23.40 10.28
C PHE A 113 15.15 -24.86 10.04
N VAL A 114 15.72 -25.42 8.95
CA VAL A 114 15.66 -26.84 8.65
C VAL A 114 17.09 -27.36 8.60
N ALA A 115 17.46 -28.16 9.59
CA ALA A 115 18.69 -28.97 9.51
C ALA A 115 18.39 -30.16 8.60
N SER A 116 19.14 -30.33 7.52
CA SER A 116 19.07 -31.54 6.71
C SER A 116 19.80 -32.68 7.43
N GLY A 117 19.16 -33.28 8.42
CA GLY A 117 19.57 -34.52 9.09
C GLY A 117 20.94 -34.51 9.78
N ARG A 118 21.56 -33.34 9.96
CA ARG A 118 22.88 -33.19 10.58
C ARG A 118 22.78 -32.14 11.68
N ASP A 119 22.91 -32.59 12.92
CA ASP A 119 23.03 -31.71 14.07
C ASP A 119 24.49 -31.30 14.23
N TYR A 120 24.75 -30.00 14.19
CA TYR A 120 26.08 -29.46 14.46
C TYR A 120 26.27 -29.41 15.99
N THR A 121 26.71 -30.53 16.56
CA THR A 121 27.07 -30.63 18.00
C THR A 121 28.46 -30.06 18.27
N GLU A 122 29.34 -30.08 17.27
CA GLU A 122 30.67 -29.48 17.33
C GLU A 122 30.62 -28.04 16.82
N GLY A 123 31.10 -27.11 17.66
CA GLY A 123 31.15 -25.68 17.33
C GLY A 123 32.09 -25.38 16.16
N SER A 124 31.89 -24.23 15.52
CA SER A 124 32.77 -23.77 14.44
C SER A 124 34.24 -23.75 14.89
N PRO A 125 35.22 -24.17 14.05
CA PRO A 125 36.65 -24.07 14.35
C PRO A 125 37.16 -22.62 14.38
N ALA A 126 36.27 -21.64 14.29
CA ALA A 126 36.59 -20.23 14.35
C ALA A 126 37.26 -19.86 15.69
N PRO A 127 38.33 -19.06 15.68
CA PRO A 127 38.97 -18.60 16.89
C PRO A 127 38.01 -17.72 17.71
N LYS A 128 38.09 -17.85 19.04
CA LYS A 128 37.32 -17.01 19.96
C LYS A 128 38.02 -15.66 20.10
N TYR A 129 37.25 -14.59 19.95
CA TYR A 129 37.72 -13.23 20.13
C TYR A 129 37.47 -12.79 21.59
N LYS A 130 38.10 -11.69 22.05
CA LYS A 130 38.16 -11.29 23.45
C LYS A 130 37.88 -9.80 23.63
#